data_AF-M9RDU9-F1
#
_entry.id   AF-M9RDU9-F1
#
_cell.length_a   1.000
_cell.length_b   1.000
_cell.length_c   1.000
_cell.angle_alpha   90.00
_cell.angle_beta   90.00
_cell.angle_gamma   90.00
#
_symmetry.space_group_name_H-M   'P 1'
#
loop_
_entity.id
_entity.type
_entity.pdbx_description
1 polymer ?
#
loop_
_entity_poly.entity_id
_entity_poly.type
_entity_poly.pdbx_seq_one_letter_code
_entity_poly.pdbx_strand_id
1 'polypeptide(L)'
;MGIILNTLMSPLIGPMKGVFWVAEQIKDQTDAEIYDDSKILVELSELELLLDLEKIELKDFEAKEDVLLKRLQEIRKAKKNDSV
;
A
#
# COMPACT_ATOMS: atom_id res chain seq x y z
N MET A 1 -1.44 -16.16 -37.98
CA MET A 1 -0.20 -16.30 -37.16
C MET A 1 -0.20 -15.17 -36.14
N GLY A 2 0.15 -15.49 -34.89
CA GLY A 2 -0.42 -14.90 -33.67
C GLY A 2 0.04 -13.49 -33.28
N ILE A 3 -0.93 -12.66 -32.87
CA ILE A 3 -0.70 -11.35 -32.24
C ILE A 3 -1.62 -11.17 -30.99
N ILE A 4 -2.02 -12.27 -30.36
CA ILE A 4 -2.96 -12.24 -29.20
C ILE A 4 -2.38 -12.87 -27.93
N LEU A 5 -1.17 -13.43 -27.98
CA LEU A 5 -0.50 -13.99 -26.80
C LEU A 5 0.40 -12.99 -26.06
N ASN A 6 0.73 -11.83 -26.65
CA ASN A 6 1.65 -10.88 -26.03
C ASN A 6 0.98 -9.75 -25.22
N THR A 7 -0.35 -9.66 -25.25
CA THR A 7 -1.13 -8.68 -24.47
C THR A 7 -1.64 -9.23 -23.14
N LEU A 8 -1.67 -10.56 -22.99
CA LEU A 8 -2.16 -11.24 -21.77
C LEU A 8 -1.15 -11.26 -20.62
N MET A 9 0.09 -10.82 -20.84
CA MET A 9 1.10 -10.62 -19.78
C MET A 9 1.26 -9.16 -19.36
N SER A 10 0.43 -8.23 -19.84
CA SER A 10 0.45 -6.83 -19.41
C SER A 10 -0.36 -6.51 -18.14
N PRO A 11 -1.46 -7.21 -17.77
CA PRO A 11 -2.23 -6.81 -16.59
C PRO A 11 -1.65 -7.38 -15.29
N LEU A 12 -0.66 -8.28 -15.34
CA LEU A 12 -0.08 -8.88 -14.14
C LEU A 12 1.11 -8.08 -13.58
N ILE A 13 1.80 -7.31 -14.42
CA ILE A 13 2.90 -6.42 -14.01
C ILE A 13 2.39 -4.99 -13.67
N GLY A 14 1.16 -4.66 -14.08
CA GLY A 14 0.52 -3.36 -13.84
C GLY A 14 0.19 -3.04 -12.37
N PRO A 15 -0.38 -3.96 -11.57
CA PRO A 15 -0.72 -3.71 -10.16
C PRO A 15 0.52 -3.48 -9.29
N MET A 16 1.57 -4.30 -9.49
CA MET A 16 2.85 -4.21 -8.78
C MET A 16 3.50 -2.83 -8.91
N LYS A 17 3.39 -2.21 -10.09
CA LYS A 17 3.89 -0.85 -10.35
C LYS A 17 2.92 0.24 -9.88
N GLY A 18 1.62 -0.04 -9.86
CA GLY A 18 0.60 0.91 -9.40
C GLY A 18 0.78 1.29 -7.93
N VAL A 19 1.15 0.32 -7.09
CA VAL A 19 1.37 0.53 -5.65
C VAL A 19 2.62 1.40 -5.37
N PHE A 20 3.73 1.10 -6.05
CA PHE A 20 4.96 1.89 -5.93
C PHE A 20 4.79 3.32 -6.51
N TRP A 21 3.99 3.47 -7.57
CA TRP A 21 3.66 4.77 -8.16
C TRP A 21 2.77 5.63 -7.26
N VAL A 22 1.81 5.03 -6.54
CA VAL A 22 1.01 5.75 -5.52
C VAL A 22 1.89 6.21 -4.37
N ALA A 23 2.81 5.36 -3.89
CA ALA A 23 3.78 5.73 -2.86
C ALA A 23 4.72 6.89 -3.29
N GLU A 24 5.17 6.88 -4.55
CA GLU A 24 6.01 7.93 -5.13
C GLU A 24 5.25 9.26 -5.30
N GLN A 25 4.00 9.21 -5.78
CA GLN A 25 3.15 10.41 -5.90
C GLN A 25 2.84 11.06 -4.55
N ILE A 26 2.69 10.27 -3.49
CA ILE A 26 2.44 10.78 -2.15
C ILE A 26 3.68 11.45 -1.55
N LYS A 27 4.88 10.94 -1.85
CA LYS A 27 6.16 11.51 -1.39
C LYS A 27 6.42 12.91 -1.96
N ASP A 28 6.04 13.14 -3.21
CA ASP A 28 6.38 14.36 -3.93
C ASP A 28 5.44 15.55 -3.65
N GLN A 29 4.34 15.36 -2.90
CA GLN A 29 3.22 16.30 -2.96
C GLN A 29 2.62 16.75 -1.62
N THR A 30 3.18 16.47 -0.43
CA THR A 30 2.45 16.87 0.79
C THR A 30 3.24 17.30 2.01
N ASP A 31 2.70 18.34 2.66
CA ASP A 31 2.98 18.83 4.00
C ASP A 31 3.16 17.71 5.03
N ALA A 32 3.95 18.00 6.08
CA ALA A 32 4.32 17.06 7.13
C ALA A 32 3.13 16.30 7.75
N GLU A 33 1.91 16.85 7.71
CA GLU A 33 0.69 16.23 8.22
C GLU A 33 0.29 14.94 7.48
N ILE A 34 0.54 14.79 6.18
CA ILE A 34 0.18 13.56 5.45
C ILE A 34 1.29 12.49 5.52
N TYR A 35 2.49 12.88 5.90
CA TYR A 35 3.66 12.00 5.95
C TYR A 35 3.44 10.73 6.81
N ASP A 36 2.82 10.89 7.98
CA ASP A 36 2.63 9.78 8.93
C ASP A 36 1.59 8.75 8.46
N ASP A 37 0.49 9.17 7.84
CA ASP A 37 -0.51 8.24 7.30
C ASP A 37 0.04 7.51 6.07
N SER A 38 0.76 8.27 5.23
CA SER A 38 1.34 7.79 3.98
C SER A 38 2.33 6.67 4.19
N LYS A 39 3.17 6.81 5.22
CA LYS A 39 4.14 5.77 5.58
C LYS A 39 3.46 4.43 5.90
N ILE A 40 2.34 4.46 6.62
CA ILE A 40 1.60 3.23 6.95
C ILE A 40 0.96 2.61 5.71
N LEU A 41 0.48 3.43 4.77
CA LEU A 41 -0.03 2.93 3.50
C LEU A 41 1.06 2.22 2.69
N VAL A 42 2.29 2.76 2.69
CA VAL A 42 3.44 2.08 2.06
C VAL A 42 3.77 0.76 2.77
N GLU A 43 3.77 0.74 4.10
CA GLU A 43 4.02 -0.50 4.87
C GLU A 43 2.95 -1.58 4.60
N LEU A 44 1.66 -1.20 4.46
CA LEU A 44 0.57 -2.12 4.09
C LEU A 44 0.77 -2.69 2.69
N SER A 45 1.13 -1.84 1.75
CA SER A 45 1.44 -2.21 0.38
C SER A 45 2.62 -3.17 0.24
N GLU A 46 3.68 -2.97 1.02
CA GLU A 46 4.80 -3.92 1.10
C GLU A 46 4.36 -5.27 1.69
N LEU A 47 3.46 -5.24 2.68
CA LEU A 47 2.92 -6.45 3.30
C LEU A 47 2.08 -7.28 2.33
N GLU A 48 1.24 -6.64 1.49
CA GLU A 48 0.48 -7.29 0.41
C GLU A 48 1.42 -7.95 -0.61
N LEU A 49 2.48 -7.25 -1.03
CA LEU A 49 3.48 -7.80 -1.94
C LEU A 49 4.16 -9.04 -1.35
N LEU A 50 4.45 -9.04 -0.05
CA LEU A 50 5.06 -10.20 0.60
C LEU A 50 4.11 -11.41 0.62
N LEU A 51 2.80 -11.19 0.78
CA LEU A 51 1.80 -12.26 0.69
C LEU A 51 1.71 -12.81 -0.74
N ASP A 52 1.65 -11.92 -1.74
CA ASP A 52 1.59 -12.28 -3.16
C ASP A 52 2.81 -13.08 -3.63
N LEU A 53 3.99 -12.78 -3.06
CA LEU A 53 5.23 -13.50 -3.33
C LEU A 53 5.40 -14.77 -2.48
N GLU A 54 4.35 -15.18 -1.74
CA GLU A 54 4.34 -16.32 -0.81
C GLU A 54 5.51 -16.26 0.20
N LYS A 55 5.95 -15.04 0.57
CA LYS A 55 7.01 -14.81 1.55
C LYS A 55 6.49 -14.81 2.99
N ILE A 56 5.19 -14.60 3.15
CA ILE A 56 4.48 -14.68 4.42
C ILE A 56 3.18 -15.48 4.21
N GLU A 57 2.69 -16.11 5.27
CA GLU A 57 1.38 -16.77 5.23
C GLU A 57 0.25 -15.75 5.46
N LEU A 58 -0.96 -16.10 5.02
CA LEU A 58 -2.16 -15.27 5.20
C LEU A 58 -2.38 -14.87 6.67
N LYS A 59 -2.16 -15.81 7.60
CA LYS A 59 -2.33 -15.53 9.04
C LYS A 59 -1.34 -14.47 9.56
N ASP A 60 -0.11 -14.49 9.06
CA ASP A 60 0.92 -13.51 9.42
C ASP A 60 0.66 -12.15 8.77
N PHE A 61 0.14 -12.16 7.55
CA PHE A 61 -0.37 -10.97 6.86
C PHE A 61 -1.48 -10.31 7.69
N GLU A 62 -2.56 -11.04 7.99
CA GLU A 62 -3.72 -10.52 8.73
C GLU A 62 -3.31 -9.93 10.09
N ALA A 63 -2.44 -10.62 10.83
CA ALA A 63 -1.96 -10.15 12.13
C ALA A 63 -1.18 -8.83 12.05
N LYS A 64 -0.37 -8.65 11.00
CA LYS A 64 0.41 -7.43 10.78
C LYS A 64 -0.44 -6.31 10.20
N GLU A 65 -1.35 -6.63 9.28
CA GLU A 65 -2.31 -5.70 8.67
C GLU A 65 -3.16 -5.05 9.76
N ASP A 66 -3.70 -5.84 10.69
CA ASP A 66 -4.51 -5.35 11.81
C ASP A 66 -3.78 -4.31 12.66
N VAL A 67 -2.48 -4.51 12.89
CA VAL A 67 -1.64 -3.57 13.67
C VAL A 67 -1.45 -2.27 12.90
N LEU A 68 -1.13 -2.35 11.60
CA LEU A 68 -0.95 -1.19 10.74
C LEU A 68 -2.25 -0.38 10.61
N LEU A 69 -3.39 -1.06 10.41
CA LEU A 69 -4.70 -0.42 10.31
C LEU A 69 -5.12 0.25 11.61
N LYS A 70 -4.85 -0.36 12.78
CA LYS A 70 -5.10 0.28 14.09
C LYS A 70 -4.29 1.57 14.23
N ARG A 71 -3.00 1.53 13.89
CA ARG A 71 -2.13 2.71 13.94
C ARG A 71 -2.60 3.81 12.99
N LEU A 72 -3.01 3.46 11.77
CA LEU A 72 -3.57 4.41 10.81
C LEU A 72 -4.83 5.08 11.35
N GLN A 73 -5.72 4.31 12.00
CA GLN A 73 -6.91 4.86 12.64
C GLN A 73 -6.57 5.82 13.78
N GLU A 74 -5.57 5.52 14.61
CA GLU A 74 -5.13 6.39 15.70
C GLU A 74 -4.61 7.74 15.18
N ILE A 75 -3.74 7.71 14.16
CA ILE A 75 -3.18 8.93 13.58
C ILE A 75 -4.28 9.78 12.94
N ARG A 76 -5.19 9.17 12.19
CA ARG A 76 -6.33 9.88 11.59
C ARG A 76 -7.29 10.46 12.64
N LYS A 77 -7.51 9.75 13.75
CA LYS A 77 -8.31 10.25 14.88
C LYS A 77 -7.63 11.44 15.57
N ALA A 78 -6.32 11.38 15.79
CA ALA A 78 -5.55 12.48 16.36
C ALA A 78 -5.67 13.75 15.49
N LYS A 79 -5.43 13.63 14.18
CA LYS A 79 -5.57 14.75 13.23
C LYS A 79 -6.96 15.36 13.22
N LYS A 80 -8.00 14.52 13.26
CA LYS A 80 -9.39 14.99 13.30
C LYS A 80 -9.68 15.82 14.56
N ASN A 81 -9.07 15.48 15.69
CA ASN A 81 -9.25 16.20 16.95
C ASN A 81 -8.46 17.52 16.99
N ASP A 82 -7.33 17.60 16.29
CA ASP A 82 -6.51 18.83 16.19
C ASP A 82 -7.10 19.88 15.23
N SER A 83 -8.06 19.47 14.39
CA SER A 83 -8.76 20.34 13.43
C SER A 83 -10.04 21.00 13.99
N VAL A 84 -10.28 20.90 15.31
CA VAL A 84 -11.46 21.44 16.04
C VAL A 84 -11.02 22.52 17.02
#